data_AF-A0A1V5HKQ4-F1
#
_entry.id   AF-A0A1V5HKQ4-F1
#
_cell.length_a   1.000
_cell.length_b   1.000
_cell.length_c   1.000
_cell.angle_alpha   90.00
_cell.angle_beta   90.00
_cell.angle_gamma   90.00
#
_symmetry.space_group_name_H-M   'P 1'
#
loop_
_entity.id
_entity.type
_entity.pdbx_description
1 polymer ?
#
loop_
_entity_poly.entity_id
_entity_poly.type
_entity_poly.pdbx_seq_one_letter_code
_entity_poly.pdbx_strand_id
1 'polypeptide(L)'
;MAKITIDRVEYEAPDALAKIVSEKLDSLEESEAEAKSADAKVEELSGKVAGLESQLQEKEKEIEELKNAAPVHGKEDCMKLVKARLDLEGKAKAFLGEEFVCDGLSDLDVKKKIAEKARPDMKFDSASDLFLDGILLGLDFKQDKVDSSEGEKNMANILTANKADGALSYSDARKKYLEDSRNAWRQKESK
;
A
#
# COMPACT_ATOMS: atom_id res chain seq x y z
N MET A 1 -14.45 88.59 -6.93
CA MET A 1 -15.15 87.63 -7.81
C MET A 1 -14.04 86.90 -8.51
N ALA A 2 -13.83 85.65 -8.12
CA ALA A 2 -12.82 84.78 -8.68
C ALA A 2 -13.47 83.88 -9.74
N LYS A 3 -12.68 83.52 -10.75
CA LYS A 3 -13.09 82.54 -11.75
C LYS A 3 -12.75 81.14 -11.25
N ILE A 4 -13.69 80.23 -11.38
CA ILE A 4 -13.50 78.81 -11.13
C ILE A 4 -13.89 78.01 -12.37
N THR A 5 -13.12 76.97 -12.68
CA THR A 5 -13.43 76.06 -13.80
C THR A 5 -13.96 74.75 -13.25
N ILE A 6 -15.16 74.35 -13.69
CA ILE A 6 -15.78 73.05 -13.37
C ILE A 6 -16.19 72.43 -14.69
N ASP A 7 -15.77 71.20 -14.99
CA ASP A 7 -16.09 70.51 -16.25
C ASP A 7 -15.79 71.35 -17.51
N ARG A 8 -14.66 72.06 -17.49
CA ARG A 8 -14.19 72.95 -18.58
C ARG A 8 -15.09 74.17 -18.83
N VAL A 9 -16.00 74.50 -17.91
CA VAL A 9 -16.83 75.70 -17.93
C VAL A 9 -16.35 76.68 -16.87
N GLU A 10 -16.15 77.95 -17.24
CA GLU A 10 -15.79 79.03 -16.32
C GLU A 10 -17.03 79.59 -15.61
N TYR A 11 -16.96 79.71 -14.29
CA TYR A 11 -17.97 80.35 -13.45
C TYR A 11 -17.34 81.49 -12.65
N GLU A 12 -18.12 82.55 -12.40
CA GLU A 12 -17.73 83.61 -11.48
C GLU A 12 -18.37 83.36 -10.11
N ALA A 13 -17.54 83.31 -9.06
CA ALA A 13 -17.99 83.09 -7.69
C ALA A 13 -17.29 84.05 -6.72
N PRO A 14 -17.90 84.32 -5.54
CA PRO A 14 -17.20 84.98 -4.44
C PRO A 14 -15.91 84.23 -4.07
N ASP A 15 -14.84 84.95 -3.78
CA ASP A 15 -13.49 84.37 -3.65
C ASP A 15 -13.42 83.25 -2.59
N ALA A 16 -14.20 83.37 -1.50
CA ALA A 16 -14.30 82.34 -0.47
C ALA A 16 -14.94 81.03 -0.99
N LEU A 17 -15.96 81.13 -1.85
CA LEU A 17 -16.60 79.97 -2.48
C LEU A 17 -15.70 79.34 -3.53
N ALA A 18 -15.05 80.16 -4.36
CA ALA A 18 -14.11 79.66 -5.37
C ALA A 18 -12.98 78.82 -4.75
N LYS A 19 -12.43 79.25 -3.61
CA LYS A 19 -11.40 78.53 -2.86
C LYS A 19 -11.90 77.20 -2.29
N ILE A 20 -13.09 77.18 -1.69
CA ILE A 20 -13.67 75.93 -1.13
C ILE A 20 -13.90 74.91 -2.25
N VAL A 21 -14.42 75.36 -3.39
CA VAL A 21 -14.72 74.45 -4.50
C VAL A 21 -13.43 73.93 -5.15
N SER A 22 -12.37 74.75 -5.28
CA SER A 22 -11.08 74.24 -5.77
C SER A 22 -10.47 73.21 -4.84
N GLU A 23 -10.44 73.46 -3.52
CA GLU A 23 -9.94 72.48 -2.53
C GLU A 23 -10.72 71.17 -2.56
N LYS A 24 -12.03 71.24 -2.83
CA LYS A 24 -12.88 70.04 -2.96
C LYS A 24 -12.65 69.30 -4.27
N LEU A 25 -12.39 70.00 -5.37
CA LEU A 25 -12.05 69.38 -6.66
C LEU A 25 -10.70 68.67 -6.57
N ASP A 26 -9.68 69.32 -6.00
CA ASP A 26 -8.36 68.71 -5.81
C ASP A 26 -8.46 67.42 -4.96
N SER A 27 -9.24 67.46 -3.87
CA SER A 27 -9.48 66.29 -3.03
C SER A 27 -10.28 65.18 -3.73
N LEU A 28 -11.18 65.53 -4.64
CA LEU A 28 -11.94 64.57 -5.45
C LEU A 28 -11.04 63.89 -6.49
N GLU A 29 -10.18 64.65 -7.16
CA GLU A 29 -9.21 64.11 -8.12
C GLU A 29 -8.20 63.18 -7.44
N GLU A 30 -7.71 63.54 -6.24
CA GLU A 30 -6.84 62.68 -5.45
C GLU A 30 -7.54 61.37 -5.06
N SER A 31 -8.78 61.45 -4.58
CA SER A 31 -9.58 60.26 -4.23
C SER A 31 -9.88 59.39 -5.46
N GLU A 32 -10.12 59.98 -6.63
CA GLU A 32 -10.35 59.23 -7.87
C GLU A 32 -9.07 58.52 -8.34
N ALA A 33 -7.91 59.17 -8.20
CA ALA A 33 -6.62 58.56 -8.50
C ALA A 33 -6.31 57.38 -7.55
N GLU A 34 -6.59 57.54 -6.25
CA GLU A 34 -6.45 56.46 -5.27
C GLU A 34 -7.38 55.28 -5.56
N ALA A 35 -8.64 55.55 -5.92
CA ALA A 35 -9.61 54.51 -6.27
C ALA A 35 -9.14 53.69 -7.49
N LYS A 36 -8.69 54.36 -8.56
CA LYS A 36 -8.15 53.69 -9.75
C LYS A 36 -6.91 52.84 -9.44
N SER A 37 -6.04 53.34 -8.57
CA SER A 37 -4.86 52.59 -8.11
C SER A 37 -5.25 51.38 -7.26
N ALA A 38 -6.27 51.50 -6.41
CA ALA A 38 -6.78 50.39 -5.62
C ALA A 38 -7.41 49.31 -6.53
N ASP A 39 -8.23 49.70 -7.50
CA ASP A 39 -8.84 48.77 -8.46
C ASP A 39 -7.77 47.99 -9.24
N ALA A 40 -6.72 48.66 -9.72
CA ALA A 40 -5.61 47.99 -10.41
C ALA A 40 -4.90 46.96 -9.51
N LYS A 41 -4.71 47.27 -8.22
CA LYS A 41 -4.12 46.32 -7.26
C LYS A 41 -5.04 45.13 -6.98
N VAL A 42 -6.36 45.35 -6.93
CA VAL A 42 -7.35 44.28 -6.74
C VAL A 42 -7.31 43.32 -7.93
N GLU A 43 -7.24 43.82 -9.16
CA GLU A 43 -7.10 42.97 -10.35
C GLU A 43 -5.78 42.18 -10.33
N GLU A 44 -4.66 42.82 -9.99
CA GLU A 44 -3.36 42.15 -9.89
C GLU A 44 -3.38 41.02 -8.84
N LEU A 45 -3.93 41.30 -7.65
CA LEU A 45 -4.04 40.32 -6.58
C LEU A 45 -5.00 39.19 -6.94
N SER A 46 -6.12 39.48 -7.61
CA SER A 46 -7.05 38.46 -8.09
C SER A 46 -6.38 37.51 -9.09
N GLY A 47 -5.59 38.05 -10.02
CA GLY A 47 -4.79 37.25 -10.94
C GLY A 47 -3.76 36.35 -10.24
N LYS A 48 -3.07 36.87 -9.21
CA LYS A 48 -2.13 36.08 -8.39
C LYS A 48 -2.83 34.96 -7.62
N VAL A 49 -4.00 35.23 -7.05
CA VAL A 49 -4.79 34.21 -6.33
C VAL A 49 -5.21 33.09 -7.29
N ALA A 50 -5.77 33.43 -8.45
CA ALA A 50 -6.14 32.42 -9.46
C ALA A 50 -4.92 31.58 -9.92
N GLY A 51 -3.76 32.20 -10.10
CA GLY A 51 -2.52 31.50 -10.44
C GLY A 51 -2.05 30.54 -9.33
N LEU A 52 -2.10 30.97 -8.07
CA LEU A 52 -1.74 30.13 -6.92
C LEU A 52 -2.73 28.97 -6.71
N GLU A 53 -4.03 29.20 -6.90
CA GLU A 53 -5.05 28.15 -6.83
C GLU A 53 -4.82 27.07 -7.89
N SER A 54 -4.46 27.47 -9.11
CA SER A 54 -4.12 26.51 -10.18
C SER A 54 -2.89 25.68 -9.83
N GLN A 55 -1.84 26.30 -9.28
CA GLN A 55 -0.63 25.58 -8.86
C GLN A 55 -0.91 24.62 -7.70
N LEU A 56 -1.77 25.02 -6.76
CA LEU A 56 -2.17 24.20 -5.63
C LEU A 56 -2.90 22.94 -6.13
N GLN A 57 -3.86 23.09 -7.04
CA GLN A 57 -4.57 21.95 -7.64
C GLN A 57 -3.64 21.00 -8.41
N GLU A 58 -2.65 21.54 -9.15
CA GLU A 58 -1.66 20.72 -9.84
C GLU A 58 -0.80 19.92 -8.85
N LYS A 59 -0.35 20.56 -7.77
CA LYS A 59 0.44 19.89 -6.72
C LYS A 59 -0.36 18.87 -5.92
N GLU A 60 -1.64 19.11 -5.67
CA GLU A 60 -2.52 18.13 -5.04
C GLU A 60 -2.66 16.87 -5.89
N LYS A 61 -2.84 17.02 -7.22
CA LYS A 61 -2.86 15.88 -8.14
C LYS A 61 -1.54 15.12 -8.15
N GLU A 62 -0.41 15.81 -8.20
CA GLU A 62 0.91 15.18 -8.15
C GLU A 62 1.10 14.38 -6.86
N ILE A 63 0.63 14.90 -5.71
CA ILE A 63 0.65 14.18 -4.44
C ILE A 63 -0.24 12.93 -4.47
N GLU A 64 -1.44 13.01 -5.04
CA GLU A 64 -2.30 11.83 -5.19
C GLU A 64 -1.69 10.78 -6.11
N GLU A 65 -1.12 11.18 -7.23
CA GLU A 65 -0.42 10.28 -8.16
C GLU A 65 0.77 9.59 -7.48
N LEU A 66 1.59 10.34 -6.73
CA LEU A 66 2.71 9.79 -5.97
C LEU A 66 2.26 8.83 -4.86
N LYS A 67 1.17 9.14 -4.15
CA LYS A 67 0.58 8.26 -3.14
C LYS A 67 0.05 6.96 -3.75
N ASN A 68 -0.45 7.01 -4.97
CA ASN A 68 -0.96 5.83 -5.68
C ASN A 68 0.16 5.02 -6.35
N ALA A 69 1.24 5.67 -6.80
CA ALA A 69 2.37 5.04 -7.47
C ALA A 69 3.39 4.42 -6.51
N ALA A 70 3.60 5.02 -5.34
CA ALA A 70 4.45 4.45 -4.31
C ALA A 70 3.62 3.54 -3.40
N PRO A 71 3.99 2.27 -3.17
CA PRO A 71 3.43 1.54 -2.05
C PRO A 71 3.87 2.27 -0.78
N VAL A 72 2.95 3.01 -0.16
CA VAL A 72 3.17 3.60 1.15
C VAL A 72 3.19 2.44 2.14
N HIS A 73 4.36 1.81 2.28
CA HIS A 73 4.57 0.83 3.32
C HIS A 73 4.55 1.61 4.65
N GLY A 74 3.45 1.48 5.38
CA GLY A 74 3.44 1.91 6.78
C GLY A 74 4.55 1.20 7.53
N LYS A 75 4.91 1.70 8.72
CA LYS A 75 5.94 1.08 9.58
C LYS A 75 5.71 -0.44 9.74
N GLU A 76 4.46 -0.87 9.85
CA GLU A 76 4.10 -2.28 9.96
C GLU A 76 4.37 -3.07 8.67
N ASP A 77 4.11 -2.51 7.50
CA ASP A 77 4.34 -3.20 6.23
C ASP A 77 5.84 -3.29 5.90
N CYS A 78 6.61 -2.24 6.22
CA CYS A 78 8.07 -2.31 6.19
C CYS A 78 8.59 -3.44 7.09
N MET A 79 8.06 -3.57 8.31
CA MET A 79 8.47 -4.63 9.23
C MET A 79 8.08 -6.02 8.72
N LYS A 80 6.93 -6.18 8.04
CA LYS A 80 6.54 -7.45 7.41
C LYS A 80 7.52 -7.83 6.29
N LEU A 81 7.87 -6.89 5.43
CA LEU A 81 8.83 -7.11 4.34
C LEU A 81 10.22 -7.48 4.87
N VAL A 82 10.70 -6.76 5.89
CA VAL A 82 11.98 -7.06 6.54
C VAL A 82 11.97 -8.45 7.15
N LYS A 83 10.90 -8.84 7.86
CA LYS A 83 10.76 -10.21 8.40
C LYS A 83 10.77 -11.26 7.31
N ALA A 84 9.98 -11.08 6.26
CA ALA A 84 9.93 -12.01 5.14
C ALA A 84 11.30 -12.19 4.47
N ARG A 85 12.08 -11.11 4.34
CA ARG A 85 13.45 -11.16 3.82
C ARG A 85 14.39 -11.91 4.77
N LEU A 86 14.34 -11.64 6.07
CA LEU A 86 15.15 -12.35 7.07
C LEU A 86 14.85 -13.85 7.09
N ASP A 87 13.57 -14.24 6.98
CA ASP A 87 13.17 -15.64 6.90
C ASP A 87 13.71 -16.31 5.63
N LEU A 88 13.66 -15.62 4.48
CA LEU A 88 14.23 -16.08 3.22
C LEU A 88 15.75 -16.28 3.33
N GLU A 89 16.46 -15.34 3.95
CA GLU A 89 17.90 -15.43 4.18
C GLU A 89 18.26 -16.59 5.12
N GLY A 90 17.45 -16.83 6.15
CA GLY A 90 17.57 -18.01 7.01
C GLY A 90 17.47 -19.31 6.22
N LYS A 91 16.45 -19.42 5.35
CA LYS A 91 16.29 -20.58 4.45
C LYS A 91 17.44 -20.70 3.46
N ALA A 92 17.89 -19.59 2.89
CA ALA A 92 19.02 -19.56 1.98
C ALA A 92 20.28 -20.12 2.65
N LYS A 93 20.60 -19.68 3.87
CA LYS A 93 21.75 -20.20 4.63
C LYS A 93 21.61 -21.68 4.97
N ALA A 94 20.40 -22.14 5.32
CA ALA A 94 20.16 -23.54 5.63
C ALA A 94 20.38 -24.47 4.42
N PHE A 95 20.04 -24.03 3.20
CA PHE A 95 20.14 -24.84 1.98
C PHE A 95 21.44 -24.63 1.18
N LEU A 96 21.97 -23.41 1.17
CA LEU A 96 23.14 -23.02 0.36
C LEU A 96 24.43 -22.94 1.19
N GLY A 97 24.33 -22.89 2.52
CA GLY A 97 25.45 -22.79 3.46
C GLY A 97 25.57 -21.42 4.11
N GLU A 98 26.21 -21.35 5.29
CA GLU A 98 26.36 -20.10 6.07
C GLU A 98 27.18 -19.01 5.35
N GLU A 99 28.07 -19.42 4.44
CA GLU A 99 28.88 -18.50 3.62
C GLU A 99 28.09 -17.85 2.48
N PHE A 100 26.85 -18.27 2.23
CA PHE A 100 26.03 -17.70 1.18
C PHE A 100 25.55 -16.29 1.55
N VAL A 101 26.01 -15.30 0.78
CA VAL A 101 25.67 -13.89 0.96
C VAL A 101 24.49 -13.53 0.04
N CYS A 102 23.42 -13.00 0.63
CA CYS A 102 22.21 -12.58 -0.09
C CYS A 102 22.26 -11.12 -0.57
N ASP A 103 23.36 -10.40 -0.26
CA ASP A 103 23.51 -8.98 -0.58
C ASP A 103 23.43 -8.74 -2.09
N GLY A 104 22.61 -7.76 -2.48
CA GLY A 104 22.40 -7.38 -3.88
C GLY A 104 21.54 -8.34 -4.71
N LEU A 105 21.06 -9.45 -4.13
CA LEU A 105 20.15 -10.39 -4.81
C LEU A 105 18.70 -10.06 -4.52
N SER A 106 17.85 -10.07 -5.57
CA SER A 106 16.41 -9.98 -5.39
C SER A 106 15.86 -11.21 -4.66
N ASP A 107 14.70 -11.09 -4.00
CA ASP A 107 14.03 -12.22 -3.34
C ASP A 107 13.86 -13.40 -4.30
N LEU A 108 13.51 -13.09 -5.55
CA LEU A 108 13.29 -14.06 -6.61
C LEU A 108 14.58 -14.82 -6.98
N ASP A 109 15.72 -14.12 -7.06
CA ASP A 109 17.02 -14.74 -7.33
C ASP A 109 17.47 -15.65 -6.19
N VAL A 110 17.23 -15.24 -4.94
CA VAL A 110 17.52 -16.07 -3.76
C VAL A 110 16.65 -17.33 -3.79
N LYS A 111 15.34 -17.20 -4.02
CA LYS A 111 14.41 -18.34 -4.16
C LYS A 111 14.85 -19.30 -5.28
N LYS A 112 15.26 -18.77 -6.43
CA LYS A 112 15.78 -19.58 -7.56
C LYS A 112 17.01 -20.38 -7.15
N LYS A 113 18.00 -19.75 -6.52
CA LYS A 113 19.22 -20.45 -6.09
C LYS A 113 18.94 -21.56 -5.09
N ILE A 114 18.02 -21.34 -4.15
CA ILE A 114 17.55 -22.38 -3.22
C ILE A 114 16.91 -23.54 -3.99
N ALA A 115 16.02 -23.23 -4.94
CA ALA A 115 15.33 -24.24 -5.75
C ALA A 115 16.29 -25.04 -6.64
N GLU A 116 17.27 -24.41 -7.27
CA GLU A 116 18.33 -25.04 -8.06
C GLU A 116 19.16 -26.00 -7.21
N LYS A 117 19.52 -25.61 -5.99
CA LYS A 117 20.24 -26.49 -5.07
C LYS A 117 19.40 -27.69 -4.66
N ALA A 118 18.12 -27.47 -4.39
CA ALA A 118 17.21 -28.52 -3.95
C ALA A 118 16.76 -29.45 -5.09
N ARG A 119 16.74 -28.96 -6.34
CA ARG A 119 16.36 -29.70 -7.55
C ARG A 119 17.28 -29.32 -8.72
N PRO A 120 18.51 -29.88 -8.76
CA PRO A 120 19.48 -29.57 -9.81
C PRO A 120 19.02 -29.91 -11.23
N ASP A 121 18.11 -30.87 -11.36
CA ASP A 121 17.62 -31.38 -12.63
C ASP A 121 16.54 -30.48 -13.28
N MET A 122 16.04 -29.46 -12.57
CA MET A 122 15.04 -28.52 -13.07
C MET A 122 15.68 -27.16 -13.37
N LYS A 123 15.26 -26.53 -14.49
CA LYS A 123 15.64 -25.16 -14.83
C LYS A 123 14.58 -24.17 -14.34
N PHE A 124 15.01 -23.08 -13.72
CA PHE A 124 14.11 -22.09 -13.11
C PHE A 124 14.18 -20.71 -13.77
N ASP A 125 14.83 -20.58 -14.93
CA ASP A 125 15.06 -19.28 -15.61
C ASP A 125 13.78 -18.46 -15.78
N SER A 126 12.67 -19.12 -16.16
CA SER A 126 11.34 -18.53 -16.36
C SER A 126 10.33 -18.89 -15.25
N ALA A 127 10.80 -19.34 -14.08
CA ALA A 127 9.92 -19.68 -12.97
C ALA A 127 9.27 -18.42 -12.38
N SER A 128 7.96 -18.50 -12.12
CA SER A 128 7.22 -17.45 -11.41
C SER A 128 7.50 -17.49 -9.92
N ASP A 129 7.34 -16.35 -9.24
CA ASP A 129 7.54 -16.23 -7.79
C ASP A 129 6.66 -17.21 -7.00
N LEU A 130 5.38 -17.31 -7.38
CA LEU A 130 4.42 -18.24 -6.78
C LEU A 130 4.81 -19.72 -6.93
N PHE A 131 5.44 -20.09 -8.05
CA PHE A 131 5.93 -21.45 -8.25
C PHE A 131 7.13 -21.75 -7.36
N LEU A 132 8.06 -20.81 -7.25
CA LEU A 132 9.23 -20.93 -6.36
C LEU A 132 8.80 -21.01 -4.89
N ASP A 133 7.82 -20.20 -4.47
CA ASP A 133 7.25 -20.27 -3.13
C ASP A 133 6.66 -21.65 -2.83
N GLY A 134 5.95 -22.25 -3.78
CA GLY A 134 5.45 -23.62 -3.65
C GLY A 134 6.56 -24.65 -3.45
N ILE A 135 7.71 -24.48 -4.11
CA ILE A 135 8.88 -25.34 -3.93
C ILE A 135 9.46 -25.14 -2.53
N LEU A 136 9.71 -23.90 -2.13
CA LEU A 136 10.29 -23.58 -0.81
C LEU A 136 9.40 -24.09 0.33
N LEU A 137 8.08 -23.89 0.25
CA LEU A 137 7.13 -24.44 1.23
C LEU A 137 7.24 -25.97 1.31
N GLY A 138 7.34 -26.65 0.16
CA GLY A 138 7.54 -28.10 0.10
C GLY A 138 8.88 -28.59 0.67
N LEU A 139 9.89 -27.72 0.74
CA LEU A 139 11.18 -28.00 1.38
C LEU A 139 11.08 -27.89 2.90
N ASP A 140 10.36 -26.89 3.42
CA ASP A 140 10.10 -26.74 4.86
C ASP A 140 9.40 -28.00 5.42
N PHE A 141 8.37 -28.51 4.72
CA PHE A 141 7.69 -29.76 5.08
C PHE A 141 8.58 -31.00 5.12
N LYS A 142 9.72 -31.00 4.42
CA LYS A 142 10.67 -32.12 4.45
C LYS A 142 11.68 -32.00 5.60
N GLN A 143 12.01 -30.79 6.04
CA GLN A 143 12.86 -30.58 7.22
C GLN A 143 12.11 -30.94 8.51
N ASP A 144 10.82 -30.62 8.64
CA ASP A 144 10.02 -30.98 9.83
C ASP A 144 9.79 -32.50 9.99
N LYS A 145 9.95 -33.28 8.92
CA LYS A 145 9.91 -34.76 8.99
C LYS A 145 11.18 -35.40 9.55
N VAL A 146 12.18 -34.61 9.97
CA VAL A 146 13.37 -35.16 10.65
C VAL A 146 13.09 -35.45 12.14
N ASP A 147 12.00 -34.93 12.72
CA ASP A 147 11.59 -35.21 14.11
C ASP A 147 10.39 -36.18 14.25
N SER A 148 10.02 -36.93 13.21
CA SER A 148 8.92 -37.91 13.29
C SER A 148 9.25 -39.19 14.08
N SER A 149 10.42 -39.29 14.73
CA SER A 149 10.76 -40.49 15.51
C SER A 149 9.89 -40.65 16.77
N GLU A 150 9.40 -39.55 17.35
CA GLU A 150 8.57 -39.60 18.57
C GLU A 150 7.09 -39.81 18.25
N GLY A 151 6.61 -39.20 17.17
CA GLY A 151 5.24 -39.41 16.67
C GLY A 151 5.00 -40.85 16.22
N GLU A 152 5.97 -41.46 15.53
CA GLU A 152 5.90 -42.87 15.11
C GLU A 152 6.00 -43.83 16.30
N LYS A 153 6.84 -43.55 17.30
CA LYS A 153 6.91 -44.33 18.54
C LYS A 153 5.62 -44.24 19.36
N ASN A 154 5.02 -43.06 19.45
CA ASN A 154 3.74 -42.88 20.15
C ASN A 154 2.59 -43.56 19.42
N MET A 155 2.56 -43.53 18.07
CA MET A 155 1.55 -44.30 17.32
C MET A 155 1.74 -45.80 17.48
N ALA A 156 2.99 -46.29 17.45
CA ALA A 156 3.29 -47.70 17.67
C ALA A 156 2.88 -48.16 19.09
N ASN A 157 3.08 -47.32 20.11
CA ASN A 157 2.64 -47.60 21.48
C ASN A 157 1.12 -47.59 21.62
N ILE A 158 0.41 -46.67 20.96
CA ILE A 158 -1.07 -46.63 20.98
C ILE A 158 -1.67 -47.85 20.25
N LEU A 159 -1.07 -48.28 19.14
CA LEU A 159 -1.51 -49.46 18.38
C LEU A 159 -1.23 -50.78 19.10
N THR A 160 -0.24 -50.83 19.98
CA THR A 160 0.11 -52.03 20.75
C THR A 160 -0.54 -52.08 22.13
N ALA A 161 -0.92 -50.94 22.72
CA ALA A 161 -1.56 -50.86 24.04
C ALA A 161 -3.05 -51.27 24.07
N ASN A 162 -3.74 -51.29 22.92
CA ASN A 162 -5.17 -51.62 22.85
C ASN A 162 -5.47 -53.00 22.23
N LYS A 163 -4.67 -54.02 22.55
CA LYS A 163 -5.10 -55.41 22.37
C LYS A 163 -5.99 -55.83 23.54
N ALA A 164 -7.21 -55.30 23.57
CA ALA A 164 -8.31 -55.92 24.32
C ALA A 164 -8.91 -57.04 23.44
N ASP A 165 -9.13 -58.22 24.03
CA ASP A 165 -9.74 -59.38 23.39
C ASP A 165 -11.10 -59.00 22.77
N GLY A 166 -11.14 -58.92 21.44
CA GLY A 166 -12.32 -58.54 20.65
C GLY A 166 -12.12 -57.37 19.67
N ALA A 167 -10.96 -56.71 19.66
CA ALA A 167 -10.67 -55.66 18.69
C ALA A 167 -10.47 -56.24 17.27
N LEU A 168 -11.34 -55.84 16.32
CA LEU A 168 -11.16 -56.13 14.89
C LEU A 168 -9.84 -55.55 14.41
N SER A 169 -9.10 -56.30 13.59
CA SER A 169 -7.86 -55.79 12.98
C SER A 169 -8.16 -54.54 12.16
N TYR A 170 -7.17 -53.67 11.95
CA TYR A 170 -7.33 -52.46 11.12
C TYR A 170 -7.93 -52.77 9.73
N SER A 171 -7.55 -53.93 9.17
CA SER A 171 -8.10 -54.46 7.92
C SER A 171 -9.61 -54.70 8.02
N ASP A 172 -10.06 -55.31 9.11
CA ASP A 172 -11.45 -55.73 9.29
C ASP A 172 -12.34 -54.55 9.70
N ALA A 173 -11.81 -53.61 10.50
CA ALA A 173 -12.47 -52.35 10.80
C ALA A 173 -12.69 -51.51 9.54
N ARG A 174 -11.70 -51.46 8.63
CA ARG A 174 -11.82 -50.75 7.36
C ARG A 174 -12.79 -51.42 6.40
N LYS A 175 -12.81 -52.76 6.33
CA LYS A 175 -13.81 -53.51 5.55
C LYS A 175 -15.23 -53.26 6.06
N LYS A 176 -15.42 -53.32 7.38
CA LYS A 176 -16.72 -53.05 8.01
C LYS A 176 -17.21 -51.64 7.72
N TYR A 177 -16.33 -50.62 7.84
CA TYR A 177 -16.68 -49.24 7.49
C TYR A 177 -17.10 -49.09 6.01
N LEU A 178 -16.40 -49.76 5.09
CA LEU A 178 -16.73 -49.73 3.66
C LEU A 178 -18.04 -50.46 3.35
N GLU A 179 -18.35 -51.56 4.06
CA GLU A 179 -19.63 -52.26 3.96
C GLU A 179 -20.78 -51.47 4.55
N ASP A 180 -20.59 -50.85 5.72
CA ASP A 180 -21.58 -49.98 6.37
C ASP A 180 -21.88 -48.77 5.48
N SER A 181 -20.86 -48.15 4.88
CA SER A 181 -21.03 -47.06 3.92
C SER A 181 -21.79 -47.49 2.66
N ARG A 182 -21.50 -48.70 2.13
CA ARG A 182 -22.23 -49.26 0.98
C ARG A 182 -23.68 -49.63 1.28
N ASN A 183 -24.00 -49.96 2.53
CA ASN A 183 -25.34 -50.36 2.96
C ASN A 183 -26.12 -49.25 3.68
N ALA A 184 -25.53 -48.07 3.85
CA ALA A 184 -26.15 -46.92 4.51
C ALA A 184 -27.49 -46.52 3.87
N TRP A 185 -27.62 -46.66 2.54
CA TRP A 185 -28.86 -46.37 1.81
C TRP A 185 -29.99 -47.39 2.05
N ARG A 186 -29.69 -48.56 2.63
CA ARG A 186 -30.67 -49.61 2.95
C ARG A 186 -31.16 -49.54 4.39
N GLN A 187 -30.49 -48.81 5.26
CA GLN A 187 -30.96 -48.61 6.62
C GLN A 187 -32.07 -47.56 6.62
N LYS A 188 -33.33 -48.02 6.65
CA LYS A 188 -34.47 -47.13 6.94
C LYS A 188 -34.23 -46.53 8.32
N GLU A 189 -34.18 -45.20 8.38
CA GLU A 189 -34.21 -44.46 9.64
C GLU A 189 -35.43 -44.89 10.45
N SER A 190 -35.23 -45.70 11.49
CA SER A 190 -36.20 -45.80 12.57
C SER A 190 -36.08 -44.50 13.34
N LYS A 191 -37.12 -43.66 13.24
CA LYS A 191 -37.36 -42.60 14.22
C LYS A 191 -37.56 -43.20 15.60
#